data_AF-A0A235IWX3-F1
#
_entry.id   AF-A0A235IWX3-F1
#
_cell.length_a   1.000
_cell.length_b   1.000
_cell.length_c   1.000
_cell.angle_alpha   90.00
_cell.angle_beta   90.00
_cell.angle_gamma   90.00
#
_symmetry.space_group_name_H-M   'P 1'
#
loop_
_entity.id
_entity.type
_entity.pdbx_description
1 polymer ?
#
loop_
_entity_poly.entity_id
_entity_poly.type
_entity_poly.pdbx_seq_one_letter_code
_entity_poly.pdbx_strand_id
1 'polypeptide(L)' 'MLSDVMTYFGLKRTLDHVGYFETEDQTNLFKELKLQVRQGRLIAVTGVVGCGKSTTLQRLQLELAEEKDIIAVFT' A
#
# COMPACT_ATOMS: atom_id res chain seq x y z
N MET A 1 -14.54 25.41 -3.86
CA MET A 1 -14.32 24.54 -5.03
C MET A 1 -12.90 23.95 -4.93
N LEU A 2 -12.60 22.79 -5.52
CA LEU A 2 -11.27 22.14 -5.38
C LEU A 2 -10.13 23.07 -5.88
N SER A 3 -10.44 23.92 -6.86
CA SER A 3 -9.60 25.02 -7.35
C SER A 3 -9.20 26.05 -6.28
N ASP A 4 -10.10 26.42 -5.37
CA ASP A 4 -9.83 27.43 -4.33
C ASP A 4 -8.86 26.88 -3.29
N VAL A 5 -9.02 25.61 -2.93
CA VAL A 5 -8.14 24.88 -2.01
C VAL A 5 -6.75 24.75 -2.63
N MET A 6 -6.67 24.34 -3.90
CA MET A 6 -5.38 24.25 -4.60
C MET A 6 -4.65 25.59 -4.68
N THR A 7 -5.38 26.68 -4.93
CA THR A 7 -4.82 28.04 -5.01
C THR A 7 -4.32 28.52 -3.65
N TYR A 8 -5.10 28.29 -2.59
CA TYR A 8 -4.75 28.67 -1.22
C TYR A 8 -3.50 27.94 -0.71
N PHE A 9 -3.38 26.63 -0.98
CA PHE A 9 -2.23 25.81 -0.56
C PHE A 9 -1.07 25.80 -1.57
N GLY A 10 -1.17 26.52 -2.69
CA GLY A 10 -0.12 26.57 -3.73
C GLY A 10 0.12 25.22 -4.44
N LEU A 11 -0.87 24.33 -4.44
CA LEU A 11 -0.77 23.01 -5.06
C LEU A 11 -0.81 23.14 -6.58
N LYS A 12 0.33 22.93 -7.24
CA LYS A 12 0.45 22.98 -8.72
C LYS A 12 -0.17 21.79 -9.44
N ARG A 13 -0.46 20.71 -8.71
CA ARG A 13 -0.99 19.45 -9.22
C ARG A 13 -1.98 18.89 -8.22
N THR A 14 -2.97 18.17 -8.71
CA THR A 14 -3.92 17.45 -7.87
C THR A 14 -3.22 16.25 -7.20
N LEU A 15 -3.70 15.85 -6.01
CA LEU A 15 -3.01 14.85 -5.18
C LEU A 15 -3.23 13.40 -5.66
N ASP A 16 -4.15 13.20 -6.59
CA ASP A 16 -4.48 11.96 -7.30
C ASP A 16 -3.30 11.36 -8.09
N HIS A 17 -2.24 12.15 -8.29
CA HIS A 17 -1.00 11.71 -8.94
C HIS A 17 0.21 11.73 -7.99
N VAL A 18 0.00 11.92 -6.69
CA VAL A 18 1.07 11.77 -5.70
C VAL A 18 1.31 10.27 -5.55
N GLY A 19 2.53 9.84 -5.88
CA GLY A 19 2.92 8.44 -5.75
C GLY A 19 2.80 7.92 -4.32
N TYR A 20 2.97 6.62 -4.16
CA TYR A 20 3.06 6.00 -2.85
C TYR A 20 4.38 6.41 -2.17
N PHE A 21 4.30 6.95 -0.95
CA PHE A 21 5.49 7.31 -0.18
C PHE A 21 5.90 6.13 0.70
N GLU A 22 6.98 5.46 0.33
CA GLU A 22 7.55 4.35 1.10
C GLU A 22 8.35 4.90 2.28
N THR A 23 8.06 4.37 3.47
CA THR A 23 8.86 4.61 4.68
C THR A 23 9.70 3.39 4.98
N GLU A 24 10.84 3.57 5.67
CA GLU A 24 11.69 2.43 6.07
C GLU A 24 10.92 1.39 6.88
N ASP A 25 10.02 1.85 7.77
CA ASP A 25 9.14 0.98 8.56
C ASP A 25 8.21 0.14 7.69
N GLN A 26 7.62 0.73 6.65
CA GLN A 26 6.77 -0.01 5.71
C GLN A 26 7.56 -1.05 4.92
N THR A 27 8.77 -0.70 4.46
CA THR A 27 9.63 -1.65 3.74
C THR A 27 10.02 -2.83 4.62
N ASN A 28 10.31 -2.60 5.90
CA ASN A 28 10.60 -3.67 6.85
C ASN A 28 9.37 -4.53 7.13
N LEU A 29 8.20 -3.92 7.31
CA LEU A 29 6.94 -4.63 7.46
C LEU A 29 6.68 -5.56 6.25
N PHE A 30 6.90 -5.08 5.02
CA PHE A 30 6.68 -5.90 3.82
C PHE A 30 7.65 -7.07 3.74
N LYS A 31 8.93 -6.88 4.10
CA LYS A 31 9.89 -8.00 4.17
C LYS A 31 9.43 -9.07 5.16
N GLU A 32 8.97 -8.67 6.33
CA GLU A 32 8.49 -9.61 7.35
C GLU A 32 7.22 -10.33 6.86
N LEU A 33 6.23 -9.59 6.35
CA LEU A 33 5.02 -10.17 5.78
C LEU A 33 5.33 -11.19 4.67
N LYS A 34 6.26 -10.87 3.76
CA LYS A 34 6.69 -11.80 2.70
C LYS A 34 7.28 -13.09 3.28
N LEU A 35 8.11 -12.99 4.33
CA LEU A 35 8.65 -14.18 5.00
C LEU A 35 7.55 -15.02 5.65
N GLN A 36 6.57 -14.37 6.31
CA GLN A 36 5.44 -15.06 6.94
C GLN A 36 4.58 -15.79 5.89
N VAL A 37 4.28 -15.14 4.76
CA VAL A 37 3.50 -15.76 3.66
C VAL A 37 4.26 -16.95 3.08
N ARG A 38 5.58 -16.85 2.87
CA ARG A 38 6.42 -17.96 2.40
C ARG A 38 6.42 -19.16 3.35
N GLN A 39 6.23 -18.93 4.64
CA GLN A 39 6.11 -20.00 5.64
C GLN A 39 4.72 -20.66 5.66
N GLY A 40 3.83 -20.29 4.73
CA GLY A 40 2.46 -20.82 4.66
C GLY A 40 1.54 -20.28 5.75
N ARG A 41 1.89 -19.14 6.37
CA ARG A 41 1.06 -18.53 7.42
C ARG A 41 -0.07 -17.72 6.81
N LEU A 42 -1.25 -17.84 7.42
CA LEU A 42 -2.40 -16.99 7.12
C LEU A 42 -2.24 -15.66 7.86
N ILE A 43 -2.36 -14.54 7.14
CA ILE A 43 -2.23 -13.19 7.68
C ILE A 43 -3.52 -12.42 7.40
N ALA A 44 -4.10 -11.82 8.44
CA ALA A 44 -5.26 -10.93 8.31
C ALA A 44 -4.84 -9.47 8.52
N VAL A 45 -5.11 -8.62 7.53
CA VAL A 45 -4.87 -7.16 7.62
C VAL A 45 -6.17 -6.48 8.07
N THR A 46 -6.16 -5.92 9.28
CA THR A 46 -7.33 -5.27 9.90
C THR A 46 -7.03 -3.82 10.27
N GLY A 47 -8.08 -3.00 10.45
CA GLY A 47 -7.93 -1.58 10.77
C GLY A 47 -9.12 -0.74 10.31
N VAL A 48 -9.16 0.53 10.73
CA VAL A 48 -10.26 1.47 10.45
C VAL A 48 -10.40 1.79 8.96
N VAL A 49 -11.59 2.22 8.54
CA VAL A 49 -11.83 2.65 7.14
C VAL A 49 -10.89 3.82 6.81
N GLY A 50 -10.29 3.80 5.62
CA GLY A 50 -9.37 4.84 5.16
C GLY A 50 -7.92 4.73 5.67
N CYS A 51 -7.56 3.74 6.49
CA CYS A 51 -6.18 3.59 6.98
C CYS A 51 -5.20 2.96 5.98
N GLY A 52 -5.59 2.81 4.70
CA GLY A 52 -4.71 2.33 3.64
C GLY A 52 -4.62 0.81 3.45
N LYS A 53 -5.44 -0.02 4.13
CA LYS A 53 -5.39 -1.50 4.02
C LYS A 53 -5.40 -2.01 2.58
N SER A 54 -6.38 -1.58 1.79
CA SER A 54 -6.53 -2.02 0.39
C SER A 54 -5.33 -1.60 -0.45
N THR A 55 -4.82 -0.39 -0.23
CA THR A 55 -3.61 0.12 -0.89
C THR A 55 -2.38 -0.70 -0.51
N THR A 56 -2.21 -1.02 0.77
CA THR A 56 -1.12 -1.86 1.27
C THR A 56 -1.17 -3.28 0.70
N LEU A 57 -2.36 -3.91 0.70
CA LEU A 57 -2.54 -5.24 0.14
C LEU A 57 -2.26 -5.29 -1.36
N GLN A 58 -2.75 -4.30 -2.11
CA GLN A 58 -2.51 -4.21 -3.55
C GLN A 58 -1.01 -4.06 -3.85
N ARG A 59 -0.28 -3.29 -3.04
CA ARG A 59 1.17 -3.12 -3.22
C ARG A 59 1.95 -4.38 -2.90
N LEU A 60 1.62 -5.03 -1.77
CA LEU A 60 2.20 -6.30 -1.40
C LEU A 60 1.95 -7.38 -2.48
N GLN A 61 0.76 -7.38 -3.08
CA GLN A 61 0.42 -8.28 -4.19
C GLN A 61 1.29 -8.02 -5.42
N LEU A 62 1.54 -6.77 -5.77
CA LEU A 62 2.41 -6.42 -6.90
C LEU A 62 3.85 -6.91 -6.67
N GLU A 63 4.42 -6.67 -5.49
CA GLU A 63 5.76 -7.18 -5.15
C GLU A 63 5.82 -8.71 -5.14
N LEU A 64 4.80 -9.35 -4.56
CA LEU A 64 4.69 -10.81 -4.55
C LEU A 64 4.44 -11.40 -5.94
N ALA A 65 3.84 -10.66 -6.87
CA ALA A 65 3.65 -11.13 -8.24
C ALA A 65 4.93 -11.02 -9.08
N GLU A 66 5.77 -10.01 -8.80
CA GLU A 66 7.13 -9.92 -9.37
C GLU A 66 8.00 -11.08 -8.87
N GLU A 67 7.85 -11.44 -7.59
CA GLU A 67 8.46 -12.62 -6.98
C GLU A 67 7.61 -13.87 -7.25
N LYS A 68 7.78 -14.53 -8.41
CA LYS A 68 7.01 -15.70 -8.97
C LYS A 68 6.57 -16.87 -8.04
N ASP A 69 6.83 -16.82 -6.75
CA ASP A 69 6.54 -17.84 -5.74
C ASP A 69 5.14 -17.75 -5.09
N ILE A 70 4.41 -16.63 -5.16
CA ILE A 70 3.21 -16.43 -4.32
C ILE A 70 2.01 -15.87 -5.10
N ILE A 71 0.89 -16.60 -5.07
CA ILE A 71 -0.43 -16.14 -5.55
C ILE A 71 -1.24 -15.69 -4.33
N ALA A 72 -1.40 -14.37 -4.15
CA ALA A 72 -2.28 -13.83 -3.12
C ALA A 72 -3.65 -13.48 -3.72
N VAL A 73 -4.72 -14.10 -3.19
CA VAL A 73 -6.12 -13.79 -3.53
C VAL A 73 -6.74 -13.11 -2.32
N PHE A 74 -7.18 -11.86 -2.50
CA PHE A 74 -7.92 -11.11 -1.49
C PHE A 74 -9.40 -11.08 -1.90
N THR A 75 -10.31 -11.46 -1.00
CA THR A 75 -11.77 -11.34 -1.16
C THR A 75 -12.27 -10.10 -0.44
#